data_AF-A0A1E4MFY9-F1
#
_entry.id   AF-A0A1E4MFY9-F1
#
_cell.length_a   1.000
_cell.length_b   1.000
_cell.length_c   1.000
_cell.angle_alpha   90.00
_cell.angle_beta   90.00
_cell.angle_gamma   90.00
#
_symmetry.space_group_name_H-M   'P 1'
#
loop_
_entity.id
_entity.type
_entity.pdbx_description
1 polymer ?
#
loop_
_entity_poly.entity_id
_entity_poly.type
_entity_poly.pdbx_seq_one_letter_code
_entity_poly.pdbx_strand_id
1 'polypeptide(L)'
;MACAALASCTSQHGDDLAAGRTAQAERAFAVCSTAGLSETVLAQGRPVEDTPAGACAVKAADAGSVQAALFLGDFYRAASTHPNRAWDRIDTFGRETHWYREAAKRGSARGQFLVASEGDRHPYMPLHDNLLDWYIQSARQGNDQAALAIARAYKLGRIQPAELHDFRAWLARNARPGTVRANVAAVLEEDHAPIIN
;
A
#
# COMPACT_ATOMS: atom_id res chain seq x y z
N MET A 1 26.84 -36.74 11.52
CA MET A 1 27.34 -35.88 10.42
C MET A 1 27.04 -34.44 10.81
N ALA A 2 28.10 -33.67 11.00
CA ALA A 2 28.11 -32.36 11.62
C ALA A 2 27.63 -31.26 10.64
N CYS A 3 26.78 -30.34 11.12
CA CYS A 3 26.49 -29.09 10.41
C CYS A 3 27.45 -28.03 10.94
N ALA A 4 28.48 -27.70 10.16
CA ALA A 4 29.46 -26.65 10.44
C ALA A 4 29.45 -25.66 9.27
N ALA A 5 28.71 -24.55 9.40
CA ALA A 5 28.87 -23.29 8.66
C ALA A 5 27.82 -22.27 9.14
N LEU A 6 28.09 -21.60 10.27
CA LEU A 6 27.26 -20.51 10.80
C LEU A 6 27.77 -19.17 10.24
N ALA A 7 27.13 -18.69 9.16
CA ALA A 7 27.11 -17.26 8.79
C ALA A 7 26.00 -16.89 7.77
N SER A 8 25.26 -17.86 7.23
CA SER A 8 24.29 -17.60 6.13
C SER A 8 22.83 -18.01 6.41
N CYS A 9 22.54 -18.61 7.58
CA CYS A 9 21.19 -19.15 7.89
C CYS A 9 20.36 -18.30 8.86
N THR A 10 20.87 -17.18 9.36
CA THR A 10 20.17 -16.39 10.38
C THR A 10 19.09 -15.46 9.82
N SER A 11 19.10 -15.10 8.53
CA SER A 11 18.01 -14.33 7.92
C SER A 11 16.80 -15.20 7.60
N GLN A 12 17.01 -16.39 7.04
CA GLN A 12 15.92 -17.30 6.63
C GLN A 12 15.01 -17.72 7.80
N HIS A 13 15.57 -18.05 8.97
CA HIS A 13 14.75 -18.38 10.13
C HIS A 13 13.98 -17.18 10.72
N GLY A 14 14.51 -15.96 10.61
CA GLY A 14 13.81 -14.75 11.04
C GLY A 14 12.62 -14.42 10.13
N ASP A 15 12.83 -14.58 8.82
CA ASP A 15 11.84 -14.33 7.77
C ASP A 15 10.72 -15.39 7.79
N ASP A 16 11.06 -16.66 8.01
CA ASP A 16 10.08 -17.75 8.15
C ASP A 16 9.21 -17.60 9.41
N LEU A 17 9.80 -17.17 10.53
CA LEU A 17 9.06 -16.88 11.75
C LEU A 17 8.16 -15.64 11.60
N ALA A 18 8.61 -14.62 10.87
CA ALA A 18 7.80 -13.45 10.56
C ALA A 18 6.62 -13.82 9.64
N ALA A 19 6.87 -14.60 8.58
CA ALA A 19 5.83 -15.11 7.69
C ALA A 19 4.82 -15.99 8.43
N GLY A 20 5.29 -16.85 9.35
CA GLY A 20 4.43 -17.68 10.20
C GLY A 20 3.53 -16.87 11.13
N ARG A 21 4.05 -15.79 11.74
CA ARG A 21 3.26 -14.87 12.57
C ARG A 21 2.22 -14.12 11.74
N THR A 22 2.58 -13.63 10.56
CA THR A 22 1.63 -12.98 9.64
C THR A 22 0.51 -13.94 9.26
N ALA A 23 0.81 -15.19 8.89
CA ALA A 23 -0.21 -16.18 8.54
C ALA A 23 -1.16 -16.49 9.71
N GLN A 24 -0.65 -16.52 10.95
CA GLN A 24 -1.48 -16.66 12.14
C GLN A 24 -2.38 -15.43 12.35
N ALA A 25 -1.84 -14.23 12.18
CA ALA A 25 -2.59 -12.99 12.30
C ALA A 25 -3.71 -12.89 11.25
N GLU A 26 -3.46 -13.32 10.01
CA GLU A 26 -4.51 -13.38 8.98
C GLU A 26 -5.63 -14.35 9.33
N ARG A 27 -5.30 -15.51 9.89
CA ARG A 27 -6.32 -16.45 10.39
C ARG A 27 -7.12 -15.86 11.55
N ALA A 28 -6.46 -15.10 12.43
CA ALA A 28 -7.13 -14.40 13.52
C ALA A 28 -8.07 -13.29 12.98
N PHE A 29 -7.69 -12.60 11.91
CA PHE A 29 -8.58 -11.64 11.25
C PHE A 29 -9.79 -12.32 10.60
N ALA A 30 -9.60 -13.49 9.97
CA ALA A 30 -10.67 -14.22 9.31
C ALA A 30 -11.82 -14.67 10.24
N VAL A 31 -11.55 -14.79 11.56
CA VAL A 31 -12.58 -15.09 12.56
C VAL A 31 -13.22 -13.84 13.19
N CYS A 32 -12.70 -12.64 12.89
CA CYS A 32 -13.33 -11.41 13.33
C CYS A 32 -14.65 -11.21 12.59
N SER A 33 -15.74 -11.00 13.33
CA SER A 33 -17.02 -10.59 12.74
C SER A 33 -16.93 -9.14 12.30
N THR A 34 -16.35 -8.88 11.12
CA THR A 34 -16.38 -7.55 10.49
C THR A 34 -17.76 -7.22 9.91
N ALA A 35 -18.63 -8.24 9.79
CA ALA A 35 -20.06 -8.09 9.60
C ALA A 35 -20.65 -7.27 10.75
N GLY A 36 -21.03 -6.02 10.48
CA GLY A 36 -21.52 -5.08 11.50
C GLY A 36 -20.70 -3.80 11.61
N LEU A 37 -19.51 -3.72 10.99
CA LEU A 37 -18.83 -2.45 10.71
C LEU A 37 -19.49 -1.68 9.56
N SER A 38 -20.80 -1.88 9.45
CA SER A 38 -21.69 -1.49 8.37
C SER A 38 -21.89 0.03 8.31
N GLU A 39 -22.80 0.41 7.42
CA GLU A 39 -23.42 1.74 7.37
C GLU A 39 -23.83 2.28 8.75
N THR A 40 -24.17 1.42 9.72
CA THR A 40 -24.54 1.88 11.08
C THR A 40 -23.40 2.58 11.81
N VAL A 41 -22.17 2.06 11.76
CA VAL A 41 -21.00 2.69 12.41
C VAL A 41 -20.65 3.99 11.67
N LEU A 42 -20.74 3.97 10.33
CA LEU A 42 -20.57 5.14 9.47
C LEU A 42 -21.62 6.23 9.75
N ALA A 43 -22.89 5.85 9.97
CA ALA A 43 -23.99 6.75 10.29
C ALA A 43 -23.91 7.30 11.72
N GLN A 44 -23.33 6.55 12.66
CA GLN A 44 -23.11 7.03 14.03
C GLN A 44 -21.90 7.97 14.14
N GLY A 45 -20.96 7.90 13.19
CA GLY A 45 -19.75 8.73 13.23
C GLY A 45 -18.82 8.37 14.38
N ARG A 46 -18.65 7.07 14.61
CA ARG A 46 -17.84 6.53 15.70
C ARG A 46 -16.63 5.78 15.16
N PRO A 47 -15.43 5.96 15.73
CA PRO A 47 -14.24 5.19 15.35
C PRO A 47 -14.52 3.69 15.40
N VAL A 48 -13.99 2.95 14.43
CA VAL A 48 -14.22 1.51 14.30
C VAL A 48 -13.71 0.75 15.53
N GLU A 49 -12.63 1.26 16.15
CA GLU A 49 -11.94 0.66 17.28
C GLU A 49 -12.82 0.60 18.54
N ASP A 50 -13.87 1.43 18.63
CA ASP A 50 -14.82 1.43 19.75
C ASP A 50 -15.88 0.32 19.66
N THR A 51 -15.81 -0.51 18.62
CA THR A 51 -16.72 -1.65 18.42
C THR A 51 -16.00 -2.97 18.66
N PRO A 52 -16.69 -4.04 19.11
CA PRO A 52 -16.06 -5.35 19.27
C PRO A 52 -15.42 -5.87 17.96
N ALA A 53 -16.07 -5.61 16.82
CA ALA A 53 -15.60 -5.98 15.50
C ALA A 53 -14.31 -5.25 15.11
N GLY A 54 -14.26 -3.93 15.32
CA GLY A 54 -13.06 -3.14 15.04
C GLY A 54 -11.93 -3.43 16.02
N ALA A 55 -12.21 -3.66 17.31
CA ALA A 55 -11.19 -4.08 18.27
C ALA A 55 -10.55 -5.42 17.88
N CYS A 56 -11.33 -6.36 17.35
CA CYS A 56 -10.79 -7.61 16.79
C CYS A 56 -9.87 -7.36 15.60
N ALA A 57 -10.31 -6.51 14.66
CA ALA A 57 -9.52 -6.14 13.48
C ALA A 57 -8.22 -5.40 13.87
N VAL A 58 -8.26 -4.45 14.81
CA VAL A 58 -7.09 -3.76 15.34
C VAL A 58 -6.12 -4.77 15.95
N LYS A 59 -6.59 -5.67 16.81
CA LYS A 59 -5.74 -6.70 17.41
C LYS A 59 -5.07 -7.59 16.36
N ALA A 60 -5.79 -7.96 15.30
CA ALA A 60 -5.23 -8.75 14.21
C ALA A 60 -4.20 -7.94 13.39
N ALA A 61 -4.51 -6.67 13.12
CA ALA A 61 -3.60 -5.75 12.46
C ALA A 61 -2.33 -5.55 13.29
N ASP A 62 -2.42 -5.32 14.59
CA ASP A 62 -1.27 -5.21 15.49
C ASP A 62 -0.44 -6.50 15.55
N ALA A 63 -1.09 -7.65 15.42
CA ALA A 63 -0.43 -8.96 15.35
C ALA A 63 0.25 -9.24 13.99
N GLY A 64 0.10 -8.35 13.00
CA GLY A 64 0.77 -8.47 11.71
C GLY A 64 -0.14 -8.76 10.52
N SER A 65 -1.46 -8.83 10.69
CA SER A 65 -2.39 -9.04 9.57
C SER A 65 -2.37 -7.83 8.63
N VAL A 66 -2.05 -8.10 7.37
CA VAL A 66 -2.14 -7.14 6.27
C VAL A 66 -3.60 -6.93 5.89
N GLN A 67 -4.42 -7.99 5.87
CA GLN A 67 -5.84 -7.85 5.52
C GLN A 67 -6.60 -7.00 6.53
N ALA A 68 -6.34 -7.16 7.83
CA ALA A 68 -6.94 -6.34 8.86
C ALA A 68 -6.53 -4.87 8.75
N ALA A 69 -5.25 -4.59 8.51
CA ALA A 69 -4.76 -3.24 8.29
C ALA A 69 -5.40 -2.59 7.04
N LEU A 70 -5.46 -3.31 5.92
CA LEU A 70 -6.14 -2.82 4.72
C LEU A 70 -7.64 -2.58 4.95
N PHE A 71 -8.30 -3.47 5.68
CA PHE A 71 -9.71 -3.33 6.03
C PHE A 71 -9.97 -2.08 6.89
N LEU A 72 -9.15 -1.82 7.91
CA LEU A 72 -9.26 -0.62 8.74
C LEU A 72 -9.02 0.65 7.94
N GLY A 73 -8.03 0.65 7.03
CA GLY A 73 -7.80 1.76 6.11
C GLY A 73 -8.98 1.99 5.17
N ASP A 74 -9.53 0.94 4.56
CA ASP A 74 -10.70 1.01 3.68
C ASP A 74 -11.93 1.57 4.44
N PHE A 75 -12.11 1.18 5.70
CA PHE A 75 -13.19 1.72 6.54
C PHE A 75 -13.03 3.23 6.75
N TYR A 76 -11.83 3.70 7.08
CA TYR A 76 -11.59 5.12 7.32
C TYR A 76 -11.65 5.97 6.04
N ARG A 77 -11.26 5.41 4.91
CA ARG A 77 -11.48 6.00 3.59
C ARG A 77 -12.97 6.13 3.27
N ALA A 78 -13.77 5.11 3.60
CA ALA A 78 -15.22 5.21 3.45
C ALA A 78 -15.80 6.28 4.38
N ALA A 79 -15.36 6.33 5.65
CA ALA A 79 -15.79 7.34 6.62
C ALA A 79 -15.46 8.78 6.19
N SER A 80 -14.28 9.02 5.61
CA SER A 80 -13.88 10.36 5.14
C SER A 80 -14.75 10.88 3.99
N THR A 81 -15.35 9.97 3.21
CA THR A 81 -16.29 10.30 2.12
C THR A 81 -17.77 10.24 2.54
N HIS A 82 -18.07 9.83 3.78
CA HIS A 82 -19.45 9.63 4.23
C HIS A 82 -20.09 10.97 4.65
N PRO A 83 -21.33 11.29 4.20
CA PRO A 83 -22.01 12.51 4.59
C PRO A 83 -22.53 12.43 6.04
N ASN A 84 -21.65 12.63 7.02
CA ASN A 84 -22.01 12.66 8.44
C ASN A 84 -21.04 13.55 9.23
N ARG A 85 -21.54 14.68 9.75
CA ARG A 85 -20.76 15.66 10.53
C ARG A 85 -20.15 15.11 11.81
N ALA A 86 -20.64 13.97 12.31
CA ALA A 86 -20.02 13.33 13.47
C ALA A 86 -18.57 12.88 13.19
N TRP A 87 -18.18 12.72 11.92
CA TRP A 87 -16.80 12.46 11.50
C TRP A 87 -15.91 13.70 11.44
N ASP A 88 -16.45 14.93 11.46
CA ASP A 88 -15.66 16.18 11.36
C ASP A 88 -14.64 16.34 12.50
N ARG A 89 -14.90 15.69 13.64
CA ARG A 89 -14.05 15.70 14.85
C ARG A 89 -13.11 14.49 14.95
N ILE A 90 -13.14 13.60 13.96
CA ILE A 90 -12.31 12.39 13.92
C ILE A 90 -11.31 12.56 12.79
N ASP A 91 -10.03 12.36 13.09
CA ASP A 91 -8.98 12.34 12.08
C ASP A 91 -9.07 11.04 11.24
N THR A 92 -10.06 10.99 10.35
CA THR A 92 -10.30 9.86 9.45
C THR A 92 -9.12 9.67 8.50
N PHE A 93 -8.59 10.77 7.97
CA PHE A 93 -7.45 10.74 7.06
C PHE A 93 -6.15 10.24 7.72
N GLY A 94 -5.85 10.68 8.94
CA GLY A 94 -4.69 10.20 9.69
C GLY A 94 -4.79 8.71 10.02
N ARG A 95 -5.98 8.23 10.40
CA ARG A 95 -6.21 6.80 10.66
C ARG A 95 -6.15 5.95 9.39
N GLU A 96 -6.76 6.40 8.31
CA GLU A 96 -6.63 5.77 6.99
C GLU A 96 -5.16 5.60 6.60
N THR A 97 -4.39 6.70 6.65
CA THR A 97 -2.97 6.72 6.29
C THR A 97 -2.15 5.82 7.21
N HIS A 98 -2.45 5.81 8.51
CA HIS A 98 -1.80 4.94 9.49
C HIS A 98 -1.96 3.47 9.12
N TRP A 99 -3.19 3.02 8.87
CA TRP A 99 -3.47 1.61 8.60
C TRP A 99 -2.93 1.15 7.25
N TYR A 100 -3.02 1.96 6.19
CA TYR A 100 -2.36 1.63 4.93
C TYR A 100 -0.84 1.59 5.07
N ARG A 101 -0.25 2.45 5.90
CA ARG A 101 1.20 2.43 6.16
C ARG A 101 1.62 1.16 6.89
N GLU A 102 0.83 0.67 7.84
CA GLU A 102 1.09 -0.63 8.48
C GLU A 102 1.01 -1.79 7.48
N ALA A 103 0.04 -1.78 6.56
CA ALA A 103 -0.01 -2.76 5.47
C ALA A 103 1.21 -2.64 4.53
N ALA A 104 1.61 -1.41 4.17
CA ALA A 104 2.73 -1.13 3.26
C ALA A 104 4.07 -1.59 3.84
N LYS A 105 4.33 -1.32 5.12
CA LYS A 105 5.53 -1.74 5.85
C LYS A 105 5.70 -3.26 5.89
N ARG A 106 4.59 -4.01 5.79
CA ARG A 106 4.57 -5.47 5.75
C ARG A 106 4.66 -6.03 4.34
N GLY A 107 4.99 -5.18 3.36
CA GLY A 107 5.20 -5.57 1.97
C GLY A 107 3.91 -5.66 1.16
N SER A 108 2.76 -5.22 1.65
CA SER A 108 1.51 -5.29 0.89
C SER A 108 1.57 -4.40 -0.36
N ALA A 109 1.57 -5.00 -1.56
CA ALA A 109 1.51 -4.23 -2.81
C ALA A 109 0.31 -3.26 -2.82
N ARG A 110 -0.85 -3.68 -2.31
CA ARG A 110 -2.03 -2.81 -2.20
C ARG A 110 -1.81 -1.69 -1.18
N GLY A 111 -1.26 -2.00 0.00
CA GLY A 111 -0.96 -0.98 1.02
C GLY A 111 0.03 0.07 0.53
N GLN A 112 1.11 -0.36 -0.14
CA GLN A 112 2.12 0.52 -0.72
C GLN A 112 1.50 1.48 -1.76
N PHE A 113 0.65 0.96 -2.65
CA PHE A 113 -0.09 1.80 -3.60
C PHE A 113 -1.02 2.80 -2.90
N LEU A 114 -1.77 2.37 -1.89
CA LEU A 114 -2.74 3.23 -1.21
C LEU A 114 -2.07 4.35 -0.42
N VAL A 115 -0.94 4.09 0.27
CA VAL A 115 -0.16 5.14 0.93
C VAL A 115 0.36 6.17 -0.07
N ALA A 116 0.89 5.71 -1.20
CA ALA A 116 1.40 6.59 -2.25
C ALA A 116 0.27 7.43 -2.87
N SER A 117 -0.87 6.80 -3.16
CA SER A 117 -2.05 7.43 -3.75
C SER A 117 -2.67 8.48 -2.83
N GLU A 118 -2.78 8.20 -1.54
CA GLU A 118 -3.33 9.17 -0.57
C GLU A 118 -2.37 10.32 -0.28
N GLY A 119 -1.05 10.09 -0.39
CA GLY A 119 -0.04 11.14 -0.31
C GLY A 119 0.02 12.02 -1.56
N ASP A 120 -0.34 11.46 -2.73
CA ASP A 120 -0.30 12.14 -4.02
C ASP A 120 -1.54 13.01 -4.29
N ARG A 121 -1.74 14.04 -3.45
CA ARG A 121 -2.92 14.94 -3.54
C ARG A 121 -2.75 16.13 -4.48
N HIS A 122 -1.52 16.41 -4.91
CA HIS A 122 -1.17 17.61 -5.67
C HIS A 122 -0.67 17.22 -7.06
N PRO A 123 -1.57 17.00 -8.04
CA PRO A 123 -1.22 16.47 -9.36
C PRO A 123 -0.35 17.43 -10.20
N TYR A 124 -0.18 18.68 -9.75
CA TYR A 124 0.64 19.70 -10.43
C TYR A 124 2.01 19.91 -9.78
N MET A 125 2.31 19.21 -8.67
CA MET A 125 3.61 19.29 -8.02
C MET A 125 4.47 18.06 -8.36
N PRO A 126 5.80 18.19 -8.31
CA PRO A 126 6.69 17.03 -8.36
C PRO A 126 6.23 15.95 -7.38
N LEU A 127 6.28 14.71 -7.81
CA LEU A 127 5.97 13.58 -6.94
C LEU A 127 7.12 13.41 -5.96
N HIS A 128 6.82 13.40 -4.66
CA HIS A 128 7.86 13.20 -3.66
C HIS A 128 8.49 11.80 -3.80
N ASP A 129 9.82 11.73 -3.65
CA ASP A 129 10.63 10.52 -3.79
C ASP A 129 10.11 9.38 -2.92
N ASN A 130 9.67 9.69 -1.69
CA ASN A 130 9.12 8.71 -0.76
C ASN A 130 7.80 8.08 -1.24
N LEU A 131 6.98 8.80 -2.02
CA LEU A 131 5.76 8.26 -2.62
C LEU A 131 6.09 7.45 -3.87
N LEU A 132 7.06 7.92 -4.66
CA LEU A 132 7.56 7.20 -5.83
C LEU A 132 8.10 5.81 -5.43
N ASP A 133 8.88 5.73 -4.35
CA ASP A 133 9.38 4.46 -3.81
C ASP A 133 8.25 3.47 -3.51
N TRP A 134 7.17 3.94 -2.87
CA TRP A 134 6.02 3.09 -2.57
C TRP A 134 5.30 2.62 -3.84
N TYR A 135 5.13 3.47 -4.84
CA TYR A 135 4.59 3.05 -6.12
C TYR A 135 5.49 2.02 -6.81
N ILE A 136 6.81 2.22 -6.82
CA ILE A 136 7.76 1.29 -7.46
C ILE A 136 7.72 -0.08 -6.77
N GLN A 137 7.74 -0.11 -5.43
CA GLN A 137 7.64 -1.36 -4.68
C GLN A 137 6.33 -2.10 -5.00
N SER A 138 5.21 -1.37 -5.06
CA SER A 138 3.91 -1.94 -5.40
C SER A 138 3.87 -2.50 -6.82
N ALA A 139 4.38 -1.73 -7.80
CA ALA A 139 4.43 -2.12 -9.20
C ALA A 139 5.31 -3.35 -9.43
N ARG A 140 6.43 -3.46 -8.70
CA ARG A 140 7.34 -4.62 -8.75
C ARG A 140 6.67 -5.92 -8.30
N GLN A 141 5.69 -5.82 -7.41
CA GLN A 141 4.86 -6.95 -6.97
C GLN A 141 3.69 -7.25 -7.90
N GLY A 142 3.56 -6.54 -9.02
CA GLY A 142 2.52 -6.76 -10.02
C GLY A 142 1.26 -5.90 -9.83
N ASN A 143 1.31 -4.84 -9.01
CA ASN A 143 0.21 -3.88 -8.95
C ASN A 143 0.23 -2.95 -10.16
N ASP A 144 -0.62 -3.25 -11.14
CA ASP A 144 -0.73 -2.48 -12.37
C ASP A 144 -1.24 -1.04 -12.14
N GLN A 145 -2.02 -0.77 -11.09
CA GLN A 145 -2.45 0.58 -10.76
C GLN A 145 -1.28 1.47 -10.34
N ALA A 146 -0.32 0.91 -9.60
CA ALA A 146 0.90 1.62 -9.23
C ALA A 146 1.79 1.89 -10.45
N ALA A 147 1.94 0.91 -11.35
CA ALA A 147 2.71 1.11 -12.59
C ALA A 147 2.11 2.20 -13.47
N LEU A 148 0.78 2.25 -13.60
CA LEU A 148 0.07 3.30 -14.32
C LEU A 148 0.19 4.67 -13.66
N ALA A 149 0.19 4.74 -12.33
CA ALA A 149 0.41 5.98 -11.59
C ALA A 149 1.80 6.57 -11.87
N ILE A 150 2.85 5.73 -11.87
CA ILE A 150 4.21 6.14 -12.23
C ILE A 150 4.26 6.68 -13.66
N ALA A 151 3.71 5.94 -14.63
CA ALA A 151 3.65 6.38 -16.02
C ALA A 151 2.93 7.73 -16.19
N ARG A 152 1.81 7.92 -15.49
CA ARG A 152 1.06 9.18 -15.51
C ARG A 152 1.90 10.33 -14.91
N ALA A 153 2.51 10.12 -13.75
CA ALA A 153 3.34 11.14 -13.11
C ALA A 153 4.56 11.50 -13.97
N TYR A 154 5.18 10.53 -14.64
CA TYR A 154 6.26 10.76 -15.60
C TYR A 154 5.81 11.58 -16.81
N LYS A 155 4.67 11.24 -17.45
CA LYS A 155 4.11 12.01 -18.57
C LYS A 155 3.78 13.46 -18.21
N LEU A 156 3.39 13.70 -16.96
CA LEU A 156 3.13 15.03 -16.42
C LEU A 156 4.41 15.78 -16.02
N GLY A 157 5.59 15.21 -16.22
CA GLY A 157 6.88 15.82 -15.84
C GLY A 157 7.13 15.88 -14.33
N ARG A 158 6.37 15.11 -13.54
CA ARG A 158 6.41 15.15 -12.06
C ARG A 158 7.51 14.27 -11.47
N ILE A 159 8.13 13.42 -12.29
CA ILE A 159 9.23 12.53 -11.92
C ILE A 159 10.38 12.78 -12.89
N GLN A 160 11.58 12.99 -12.37
CA GLN A 160 12.76 13.13 -13.21
C GLN A 160 13.13 11.77 -13.83
N PRO A 161 13.53 11.72 -15.12
CA PRO A 161 13.91 10.46 -15.77
C PRO A 161 14.96 9.64 -14.99
N ALA A 162 15.90 10.33 -14.32
CA ALA A 162 16.95 9.71 -13.51
C ALA A 162 16.41 8.87 -12.33
N GLU A 163 15.28 9.27 -11.73
CA GLU A 163 14.66 8.57 -10.60
C GLU A 163 14.05 7.21 -11.02
N LEU A 164 13.80 7.02 -12.33
CA LEU A 164 13.19 5.80 -12.86
C LEU A 164 14.20 4.82 -13.46
N HIS A 165 15.51 5.10 -13.40
CA HIS A 165 16.54 4.26 -14.03
C HIS A 165 16.40 2.77 -13.66
N ASP A 166 16.37 2.47 -12.36
CA ASP A 166 16.26 1.09 -11.86
C ASP A 166 14.91 0.45 -12.16
N PHE A 167 13.84 1.25 -12.17
CA PHE A 167 12.51 0.76 -12.46
C PHE A 167 12.35 0.40 -13.95
N ARG A 168 12.89 1.22 -14.86
CA ARG A 168 12.95 0.93 -16.31
C ARG A 168 13.75 -0.34 -16.58
N ALA A 169 14.94 -0.46 -15.96
CA ALA A 169 15.76 -1.67 -16.10
C ALA A 169 15.04 -2.92 -15.57
N TRP A 170 14.29 -2.79 -14.47
CA TRP A 170 13.44 -3.88 -13.97
C TRP A 170 12.30 -4.22 -14.94
N LEU A 171 11.60 -3.23 -15.50
CA LEU A 171 10.52 -3.44 -16.47
C LEU A 171 11.04 -4.17 -17.72
N ALA A 172 12.19 -3.77 -18.27
CA ALA A 172 12.79 -4.42 -19.43
C ALA A 172 13.02 -5.94 -19.23
N ARG A 173 13.25 -6.38 -17.99
CA ARG A 173 13.45 -7.80 -17.64
C ARG A 173 12.17 -8.54 -17.25
N ASN A 174 11.15 -7.84 -16.78
CA ASN A 174 9.98 -8.45 -16.11
C ASN A 174 8.65 -8.19 -16.81
N ALA A 175 8.57 -7.20 -17.70
CA ALA A 175 7.38 -6.90 -18.47
C ALA A 175 7.22 -7.93 -19.59
N ARG A 176 6.01 -8.51 -19.70
CA ARG A 176 5.67 -9.41 -20.80
C ARG A 176 4.91 -8.64 -21.89
N PRO A 177 5.08 -8.98 -23.18
CA PRO A 177 4.31 -8.37 -24.25
C PRO A 177 2.80 -8.40 -23.96
N GLY A 178 2.11 -7.30 -24.29
CA GLY A 178 0.66 -7.16 -24.09
C GLY A 178 0.21 -6.90 -22.63
N THR A 179 1.13 -6.73 -21.68
CA THR A 179 0.79 -6.40 -20.28
C THR A 179 0.80 -4.89 -20.02
N VAL A 180 0.12 -4.46 -18.95
CA VAL A 180 0.18 -3.07 -18.48
C VAL A 180 1.62 -2.61 -18.25
N ARG A 181 2.46 -3.47 -17.67
CA ARG A 181 3.88 -3.20 -17.45
C ARG A 181 4.68 -3.01 -18.74
N ALA A 182 4.35 -3.70 -19.82
CA ALA A 182 4.98 -3.46 -21.13
C ALA A 182 4.57 -2.10 -21.70
N ASN A 183 3.30 -1.73 -21.57
CA ASN A 183 2.83 -0.40 -21.99
C ASN A 183 3.49 0.72 -21.17
N VAL A 184 3.65 0.50 -19.86
CA VAL A 184 4.37 1.43 -18.98
C VAL A 184 5.84 1.52 -19.38
N ALA A 185 6.51 0.41 -19.69
CA ALA A 185 7.89 0.42 -20.16
C ALA A 185 8.06 1.32 -21.40
N ALA A 186 7.18 1.16 -22.40
CA ALA A 186 7.19 1.99 -23.60
C ALA A 186 6.98 3.48 -23.29
N VAL A 187 6.04 3.82 -22.40
CA VAL A 187 5.82 5.21 -21.96
C VAL A 187 7.06 5.81 -21.30
N LEU A 188 7.77 5.01 -20.50
CA LEU A 188 8.97 5.50 -19.82
C LEU A 188 10.16 5.63 -20.79
N GLU A 189 10.20 4.89 -21.89
CA GLU A 189 11.25 5.01 -22.92
C GLU A 189 11.11 6.26 -23.80
N GLU A 190 9.91 6.84 -23.89
CA GLU A 190 9.70 8.11 -24.58
C GLU A 190 10.51 9.22 -23.88
N ASP A 191 11.51 9.78 -24.57
CA ASP A 191 12.26 10.97 -24.14
C ASP A 191 11.29 12.14 -23.98
N HIS A 192 10.88 12.40 -22.75
CA HIS A 192 10.07 13.57 -22.44
C HIS A 192 11.00 14.71 -22.04
N ALA A 193 11.08 15.74 -22.89
CA ALA A 193 11.44 17.06 -22.40
C ALA A 193 10.39 17.45 -21.32
N PRO A 194 10.80 17.89 -20.12
CA PRO A 194 9.85 18.21 -19.06
C PRO A 194 8.86 19.29 -19.54
N ILE A 195 7.56 19.06 -19.32
CA ILE A 195 6.48 20.02 -19.68
C ILE A 195 6.41 21.19 -18.67
N ILE A 196 7.34 21.27 -17.73
CA ILE A 196 7.35 22.37 -16.76
C ILE A 196 8.08 23.56 -17.39
N ASN A 197 7.29 24.40 -18.05
CA ASN A 197 7.67 25.74 -18.52
C ASN A 197 7.36 26.76 -17.41
#